data_AF-A0A382TN21-F1
#
_entry.id   AF-A0A382TN21-F1
#
_cell.length_a   1.000
_cell.length_b   1.000
_cell.length_c   1.000
_cell.angle_alpha   90.00
_cell.angle_beta   90.00
_cell.angle_gamma   90.00
#
_symmetry.space_group_name_H-M   'P 1'
#
loop_
_entity.id
_entity.type
_entity.pdbx_description
1 polymer ?
#
loop_
_entity_poly.entity_id
_entity_poly.type
_entity_poly.pdbx_seq_one_letter_code
_entity_poly.pdbx_strand_id
1 'polypeptide(L)'
;MPAGKYDLVLDQGSDYATTLTLTKDGSAINLTNYTGRAHIRATKESSNYVSFTMSFPDRTAGQVTMTLPSATSSSMAAGSYVYSLEIESAAGVVTRLIEGSLTLTREITR
;
A
#
# COMPACT_ATOMS: atom_id res chain seq x y z
N MET A 1 -14.87 -9.28 4.28
CA MET A 1 -14.90 -7.81 4.20
C MET A 1 -14.43 -7.42 2.82
N PRO A 2 -15.21 -6.65 2.04
CA PRO A 2 -14.70 -6.10 0.77
C PRO A 2 -13.54 -5.13 1.07
N ALA A 3 -12.58 -5.05 0.16
CA ALA A 3 -11.49 -4.07 0.27
C ALA A 3 -12.04 -2.64 0.13
N GLY A 4 -11.47 -1.70 0.89
CA GLY A 4 -11.74 -0.29 0.71
C GLY A 4 -11.24 0.20 -0.66
N LYS A 5 -11.97 1.12 -1.28
CA LYS A 5 -11.51 1.80 -2.49
C LYS A 5 -10.86 3.12 -2.10
N TYR A 6 -9.61 3.31 -2.50
CA TYR A 6 -8.88 4.54 -2.21
C TYR A 6 -7.96 4.86 -3.39
N ASP A 7 -8.19 5.97 -4.08
CA ASP A 7 -7.34 6.39 -5.17
C ASP A 7 -6.19 7.27 -4.65
N LEU A 8 -4.99 7.03 -5.17
CA LEU A 8 -3.76 7.73 -4.78
C LEU A 8 -3.33 8.72 -5.86
N VAL A 9 -2.90 9.90 -5.43
CA VAL A 9 -2.14 10.84 -6.26
C VAL A 9 -0.82 11.08 -5.57
N LEU A 10 0.26 10.64 -6.19
CA LEU A 10 1.62 10.73 -5.67
C LEU A 10 2.49 11.55 -6.62
N ASP A 11 3.50 12.21 -6.08
CA ASP A 11 4.49 12.94 -6.86
C ASP A 11 5.81 12.15 -6.87
N GLN A 12 6.44 12.04 -8.04
CA GLN A 12 7.80 11.48 -8.12
C GLN A 12 8.77 12.30 -7.26
N GLY A 13 9.78 11.62 -6.70
CA GLY A 13 10.80 12.27 -5.89
C GLY A 13 10.35 12.67 -4.49
N SER A 14 9.11 12.34 -4.10
CA SER A 14 8.60 12.57 -2.75
C SER A 14 8.43 11.26 -1.99
N ASP A 15 8.72 11.26 -0.69
CA ASP A 15 8.40 10.16 0.20
C ASP A 15 6.90 10.14 0.49
N TYR A 16 6.26 9.00 0.23
CA TYR A 16 4.87 8.77 0.56
C TYR A 16 4.74 7.81 1.74
N ALA A 17 3.82 8.09 2.65
CA ALA A 17 3.43 7.20 3.73
C ALA A 17 1.94 7.35 4.03
N THR A 18 1.26 6.22 4.23
CA THR A 18 -0.08 6.21 4.83
C THR A 18 -0.20 5.07 5.82
N THR A 19 -0.91 5.34 6.92
CA THR A 19 -1.15 4.37 7.99
C THR A 19 -2.62 4.07 8.08
N LEU A 20 -2.96 2.79 8.09
CA LEU A 20 -4.31 2.29 8.27
C LEU A 20 -4.42 1.67 9.66
N THR A 21 -5.50 2.00 10.35
CA THR A 21 -5.88 1.37 11.61
C THR A 21 -7.02 0.40 11.34
N LEU A 22 -6.76 -0.89 11.53
CA LEU A 22 -7.70 -1.96 11.24
C LEU A 22 -8.54 -2.28 12.46
N THR A 23 -9.85 -2.11 12.32
CA THR A 23 -10.83 -2.40 13.37
C THR A 23 -11.90 -3.35 12.87
N LYS A 24 -12.40 -4.20 13.78
CA LYS A 24 -13.59 -5.03 13.57
C LYS A 24 -14.54 -4.79 14.74
N ASP A 25 -15.78 -4.43 14.42
CA ASP A 25 -16.84 -4.19 15.41
C ASP A 25 -16.40 -3.19 16.51
N GLY A 26 -15.68 -2.13 16.10
CA GLY A 26 -15.18 -1.08 17.00
C GLY A 26 -13.90 -1.43 17.78
N SER A 27 -13.38 -2.65 17.66
CA SER A 27 -12.14 -3.09 18.33
C SER A 27 -10.99 -3.24 17.35
N ALA A 28 -9.77 -2.87 17.76
CA ALA A 28 -8.57 -3.06 16.95
C ALA A 28 -8.31 -4.55 16.65
N ILE A 29 -7.92 -4.84 15.41
CA ILE A 29 -7.47 -6.18 15.02
C ILE A 29 -6.00 -6.31 15.39
N ASN A 30 -5.63 -7.30 16.21
CA ASN A 30 -4.23 -7.56 16.52
C ASN A 30 -3.50 -8.19 15.31
N LEU A 31 -2.50 -7.48 14.80
CA LEU A 31 -1.70 -7.85 13.64
C LEU A 31 -0.41 -8.61 14.01
N THR A 32 -0.31 -9.17 15.21
CA THR A 32 0.83 -10.01 15.61
C THR A 32 0.99 -11.18 14.64
N ASN A 33 2.20 -11.38 14.12
CA ASN A 33 2.55 -12.38 13.10
C ASN A 33 1.87 -12.21 11.73
N TYR A 34 1.23 -11.07 11.46
CA TYR A 34 0.79 -10.73 10.11
C TYR A 34 1.95 -10.18 9.29
N THR A 35 1.99 -10.55 8.01
CA THR A 35 2.82 -9.88 7.01
C THR A 35 1.95 -8.96 6.15
N GLY A 36 2.58 -7.96 5.54
CA GLY A 36 1.91 -7.01 4.66
C GLY A 36 2.59 -7.01 3.31
N ARG A 37 1.82 -6.84 2.24
CA ARG A 37 2.33 -6.64 0.88
C ARG A 37 1.48 -5.62 0.16
N ALA A 38 2.12 -4.71 -0.56
CA ALA A 38 1.41 -3.78 -1.43
C ALA A 38 2.21 -3.57 -2.73
N HIS A 39 1.50 -3.62 -3.84
CA HIS A 39 2.09 -3.58 -5.18
C HIS A 39 1.42 -2.52 -6.03
N ILE A 40 2.23 -1.85 -6.86
CA ILE A 40 1.83 -0.94 -7.94
C ILE A 40 2.08 -1.65 -9.25
N ARG A 41 1.11 -1.63 -10.17
CA ARG A 41 1.18 -2.26 -11.50
C ARG A 41 0.58 -1.36 -12.56
N ALA A 42 1.07 -1.47 -13.80
CA ALA A 42 0.51 -0.71 -14.92
C ALA A 42 -0.93 -1.13 -15.23
N THR A 43 -1.22 -2.44 -15.16
CA THR A 43 -2.57 -3.02 -15.28
C THR A 43 -2.74 -4.15 -14.27
N LYS A 44 -3.97 -4.66 -14.10
CA LYS A 44 -4.26 -5.75 -13.15
C LYS A 44 -3.60 -7.07 -13.55
N GLU A 45 -3.36 -7.27 -14.83
CA GLU A 45 -2.82 -8.47 -15.46
C GLU A 45 -1.29 -8.43 -15.59
N SER A 46 -0.67 -7.26 -15.43
CA SER A 46 0.78 -7.10 -15.54
C SER A 46 1.48 -7.93 -14.47
N SER A 47 2.50 -8.71 -14.84
CA SER A 47 3.34 -9.46 -13.89
C SER A 47 4.42 -8.59 -13.24
N ASN A 48 4.82 -7.50 -13.90
CA ASN A 48 5.78 -6.54 -13.37
C ASN A 48 5.12 -5.66 -12.31
N TYR A 49 5.82 -5.43 -11.21
CA TYR A 49 5.32 -4.59 -10.12
C TYR A 49 6.43 -3.79 -9.46
N VAL A 50 6.03 -2.68 -8.85
CA VAL A 50 6.83 -1.96 -7.85
C VAL A 50 6.19 -2.21 -6.50
N SER A 51 6.97 -2.52 -5.46
CA SER A 51 6.46 -2.74 -4.11
C SER A 51 6.47 -1.46 -3.29
N PHE A 52 5.42 -1.28 -2.48
CA PHE A 52 5.51 -0.41 -1.30
C PHE A 52 6.26 -1.15 -0.20
N THR A 53 6.94 -0.38 0.66
CA THR A 53 7.52 -0.90 1.90
C THR A 53 6.47 -0.91 3.01
N MET A 54 6.35 -2.04 3.70
CA MET A 54 5.34 -2.26 4.74
C MET A 54 5.97 -2.24 6.13
N SER A 55 5.34 -1.53 7.07
CA SER A 55 5.71 -1.57 8.48
C SER A 55 4.45 -1.67 9.36
N PHE A 56 4.66 -2.09 10.62
CA PHE A 56 3.60 -2.28 11.60
C PHE A 56 3.96 -1.49 12.86
N PRO A 57 3.67 -0.19 12.91
CA PRO A 57 4.12 0.67 14.01
C PRO A 57 3.50 0.25 15.36
N ASP A 58 2.27 -0.27 15.34
CA ASP A 58 1.64 -0.90 16.50
C ASP A 58 0.72 -2.03 16.05
N ARG A 59 1.19 -3.27 16.23
CA ARG A 59 0.43 -4.47 15.86
C ARG A 59 -0.80 -4.66 16.73
N THR A 60 -0.74 -4.32 18.01
CA THR A 60 -1.85 -4.52 18.95
C THR A 60 -2.98 -3.52 18.74
N ALA A 61 -2.65 -2.30 18.30
CA ALA A 61 -3.62 -1.29 17.88
C ALA A 61 -4.10 -1.47 16.42
N GLY A 62 -3.65 -2.51 15.72
CA GLY A 62 -4.08 -2.79 14.35
C GLY A 62 -3.53 -1.84 13.31
N GLN A 63 -2.36 -1.23 13.56
CA GLN A 63 -1.76 -0.27 12.64
C GLN A 63 -0.84 -0.94 11.64
N VAL A 64 -1.01 -0.58 10.37
CA VAL A 64 -0.13 -0.96 9.26
C VAL A 64 0.14 0.26 8.40
N THR A 65 1.41 0.49 8.07
CA THR A 65 1.86 1.62 7.25
C THR A 65 2.41 1.10 5.93
N MET A 66 1.95 1.67 4.82
CA MET A 66 2.58 1.49 3.51
C MET A 66 3.33 2.76 3.12
N THR A 67 4.56 2.59 2.62
CA THR A 67 5.44 3.69 2.23
C THR A 67 6.01 3.48 0.84
N LEU A 68 6.17 4.56 0.08
CA LEU A 68 6.89 4.58 -1.19
C LEU A 68 8.01 5.61 -1.07
N PRO A 69 9.28 5.18 -0.98
CA PRO A 69 10.40 6.10 -0.92
C PRO A 69 10.51 6.94 -2.20
N SER A 70 10.95 8.19 -2.05
CA SER A 70 11.26 9.13 -3.12
C SER A 70 12.14 8.51 -4.21
N ALA A 71 13.23 7.82 -3.83
CA ALA A 71 14.12 7.16 -4.78
C ALA A 71 13.39 6.10 -5.64
N THR A 72 12.41 5.40 -5.07
CA THR A 72 11.58 4.44 -5.82
C THR A 72 10.66 5.19 -6.77
N SER A 73 9.93 6.21 -6.31
CA SER A 73 9.00 6.96 -7.15
C SER A 73 9.69 7.73 -8.28
N SER A 74 10.89 8.30 -8.06
CA SER A 74 11.69 8.94 -9.13
C SER A 74 12.16 7.96 -10.20
N SER A 75 12.33 6.67 -9.87
CA SER A 75 12.73 5.64 -10.84
C SER A 75 11.59 5.13 -11.72
N MET A 76 10.34 5.39 -11.32
CA MET A 76 9.16 5.00 -12.07
C MET A 76 8.93 5.93 -13.27
N ALA A 77 8.02 5.57 -14.18
CA ALA A 77 7.52 6.52 -15.17
C ALA A 77 6.31 7.26 -14.57
N ALA A 78 6.20 8.57 -14.79
CA ALA A 78 4.93 9.26 -14.48
C ALA A 78 3.79 8.67 -15.33
N GLY A 79 2.60 8.55 -14.74
CA GLY A 79 1.45 7.93 -15.40
C GLY A 79 0.42 7.36 -14.45
N SER A 80 -0.49 6.57 -15.01
CA SER A 80 -1.57 5.91 -14.27
C SER A 80 -1.25 4.45 -14.01
N TYR A 81 -1.55 4.00 -12.81
CA TYR A 81 -1.29 2.67 -12.29
C TYR A 81 -2.51 2.16 -11.51
N VAL A 82 -2.49 0.88 -11.17
CA VAL A 82 -3.36 0.29 -10.16
C VAL A 82 -2.52 -0.21 -9.00
N TYR A 83 -3.08 -0.20 -7.80
CA TYR A 83 -2.41 -0.72 -6.62
C TYR A 83 -3.35 -1.47 -5.70
N SER A 84 -2.76 -2.28 -4.83
CA SER A 84 -3.48 -2.91 -3.71
C SER A 84 -2.57 -3.10 -2.52
N LEU A 85 -3.15 -3.03 -1.33
CA LEU A 85 -2.54 -3.44 -0.07
C LEU A 85 -3.29 -4.64 0.50
N GLU A 86 -2.52 -5.67 0.86
CA GLU A 86 -3.01 -6.87 1.51
C GLU A 86 -2.18 -7.19 2.75
N ILE A 87 -2.82 -7.86 3.71
CA ILE A 87 -2.15 -8.51 4.83
C ILE A 87 -2.40 -10.01 4.75
N GLU A 88 -1.47 -10.77 5.27
CA GLU A 88 -1.56 -12.23 5.37
C GLU A 88 -1.38 -12.64 6.82
N SER A 89 -2.33 -13.41 7.34
CA SER A 89 -2.24 -13.95 8.71
C SER A 89 -1.23 -15.10 8.78
N ALA A 90 -0.80 -15.46 9.99
CA ALA A 90 0.07 -16.62 10.20
C ALA A 90 -0.55 -17.96 9.70
N ALA A 91 -1.86 -18.02 9.52
CA ALA A 91 -2.57 -19.17 8.96
C ALA A 91 -2.68 -19.14 7.42
N GLY A 92 -2.02 -18.18 6.75
CA GLY A 92 -2.04 -18.01 5.30
C GLY A 92 -3.30 -17.34 4.75
N VAL A 93 -4.12 -16.73 5.62
CA VAL A 93 -5.34 -16.03 5.18
C VAL A 93 -4.96 -14.65 4.67
N VAL A 94 -5.09 -14.46 3.37
CA VAL A 94 -4.86 -13.17 2.70
C VAL A 94 -6.12 -12.31 2.75
N THR A 95 -5.99 -11.09 3.25
CA THR A 95 -7.05 -10.08 3.27
C THR A 95 -6.58 -8.82 2.56
N ARG A 96 -7.31 -8.43 1.50
CA ARG A 96 -7.09 -7.15 0.83
C ARG A 96 -7.76 -6.02 1.62
N LEU A 97 -6.96 -5.04 2.02
CA LEU A 97 -7.39 -3.93 2.87
C LEU A 97 -7.89 -2.77 2.03
N ILE A 98 -7.06 -2.29 1.11
CA ILE A 98 -7.40 -1.22 0.18
C ILE A 98 -6.86 -1.53 -1.21
N GLU A 99 -7.51 -0.98 -2.22
CA GLU A 99 -7.07 -0.99 -3.61
C GLU A 99 -7.61 0.23 -4.34
N GLY A 100 -7.01 0.56 -5.47
CA GLY A 100 -7.48 1.68 -6.28
C GLY A 100 -6.55 2.00 -7.44
N SER A 101 -6.84 3.14 -8.05
CA SER A 101 -5.97 3.75 -9.05
C SER A 101 -4.86 4.53 -8.34
N LEU A 102 -3.70 4.63 -8.98
CA LEU A 102 -2.60 5.47 -8.54
C LEU A 102 -2.17 6.35 -9.71
N THR A 103 -2.25 7.66 -9.55
CA THR A 103 -1.69 8.63 -10.47
C THR A 103 -0.34 9.09 -9.92
N LEU A 104 0.71 8.87 -10.70
CA LEU A 104 2.06 9.34 -10.38
C LEU A 104 2.39 10.55 -11.25
N THR A 105 2.48 11.73 -10.61
CA THR A 105 2.81 12.99 -11.29
C THR A 105 4.33 13.12 -11.45
N ARG A 106 4.76 13.71 -12.57
CA ARG A 106 6.18 13.86 -12.90
C ARG A 106 6.84 14.92 -12.00
N GLU A 107 8.01 14.59 -11.46
CA GLU A 107 8.85 15.57 -10.76
C GLU A 107 9.39 16.63 -11.73
N ILE A 108 9.37 17.89 -11.33
CA ILE A 108 9.95 19.01 -12.10
C ILE A 108 11.42 19.25 -11.69
N THR A 109 11.73 19.02 -10.42
CA THR A 109 12.99 19.39 -9.77
C THR A 109 14.04 18.28 -9.79
N ARG A 110 14.20 17.59 -10.92
CA ARG A 110 15.21 16.53 -11.06
C ARG A 110 16.63 17.07 -11.18
#